data_AF-A0A9D7AJ07-F1
#
_entry.id   AF-A0A9D7AJ07-F1
#
_cell.length_a   1.000
_cell.length_b   1.000
_cell.length_c   1.000
_cell.angle_alpha   90.00
_cell.angle_beta   90.00
_cell.angle_gamma   90.00
#
_symmetry.space_group_name_H-M   'P 1'
#
loop_
_entity.id
_entity.type
_entity.pdbx_description
1 polymer ?
#
loop_
_entity_poly.entity_id
_entity_poly.type
_entity_poly.pdbx_seq_one_letter_code
_entity_poly.pdbx_strand_id
1 'polypeptide(L)'
;MDMISYWKNPIEIYVDDGLVLIIGYYDHKNQYNGGEKELGVHWGNYPQSRGILSPCVIPATTRSAILSGLLHQAVATGDSQKVSSITKAIEFFNT
;
A
#
# COMPACT_ATOMS: atom_id res chain seq x y z
N MET A 1 -27.11 -3.04 -1.71
CA MET A 1 -26.05 -3.75 -2.47
C MET A 1 -24.77 -2.95 -2.24
N ASP A 2 -23.85 -3.51 -1.46
CA ASP A 2 -22.82 -2.73 -0.77
C ASP A 2 -21.75 -2.19 -1.75
N MET A 3 -21.90 -0.91 -2.12
CA MET A 3 -20.94 -0.10 -2.90
C MET A 3 -19.77 0.38 -2.04
N ILE A 4 -19.20 -0.48 -1.20
CA ILE A 4 -18.11 -0.08 -0.30
C ILE A 4 -16.82 -0.57 -0.89
N SER A 5 -15.87 0.34 -1.08
CA SER A 5 -14.50 -0.01 -1.43
C SER A 5 -13.71 -0.31 -0.16
N TYR A 6 -12.90 -1.35 -0.18
CA TYR A 6 -12.13 -1.75 0.99
C TYR A 6 -10.87 -2.54 0.62
N TRP A 7 -9.93 -2.57 1.55
CA TRP A 7 -8.70 -3.35 1.42
C TRP A 7 -8.88 -4.75 1.98
N LYS A 8 -8.27 -5.71 1.29
CA LYS A 8 -8.14 -7.11 1.70
C LYS A 8 -6.66 -7.41 1.88
N ASN A 9 -6.33 -8.00 3.03
CA ASN A 9 -4.98 -8.39 3.43
C ASN A 9 -3.93 -7.26 3.29
N PRO A 10 -4.17 -6.05 3.85
CA PRO A 10 -3.18 -4.99 3.80
C PRO A 10 -1.94 -5.35 4.61
N ILE A 11 -0.76 -5.06 4.07
CA ILE A 11 0.54 -5.23 4.70
C ILE A 11 1.22 -3.87 4.73
N GLU A 12 1.62 -3.41 5.90
CA GLU A 12 2.42 -2.19 6.05
C GLU A 12 3.85 -2.42 5.56
N ILE A 13 4.32 -1.54 4.67
CA ILE A 13 5.63 -1.67 4.04
C ILE A 13 6.59 -0.53 4.39
N TYR A 14 6.06 0.58 4.88
CA TYR A 14 6.83 1.78 5.20
C TYR A 14 6.08 2.64 6.21
N VAL A 15 6.80 3.16 7.20
CA VAL A 15 6.28 4.05 8.23
C VAL A 15 7.22 5.25 8.34
N ASP A 16 6.64 6.46 8.30
CA ASP A 16 7.35 7.73 8.51
C ASP A 16 6.43 8.74 9.20
N ASP A 17 6.75 9.06 10.45
CA ASP A 17 6.00 10.00 11.31
C ASP A 17 4.45 9.89 11.19
N GLY A 18 3.94 8.67 11.28
CA GLY A 18 2.51 8.38 11.22
C GLY A 18 1.92 8.21 9.82
N LEU A 19 2.66 8.53 8.75
CA LEU A 19 2.34 8.10 7.38
C LEU A 19 2.72 6.63 7.23
N VAL A 20 1.76 5.81 6.82
CA VAL A 20 1.96 4.38 6.58
C VAL A 20 1.60 4.04 5.14
N LEU A 21 2.54 3.43 4.43
CA LEU A 21 2.27 2.84 3.12
C LEU A 21 1.94 1.37 3.29
N ILE A 22 0.91 0.93 2.57
CA ILE A 22 0.45 -0.46 2.57
C ILE A 22 0.40 -1.03 1.16
N ILE A 23 0.60 -2.33 1.05
CA ILE A 23 0.28 -3.11 -0.15
C ILE A 23 -0.84 -4.09 0.19
N GLY A 24 -1.61 -4.49 -0.81
CA GLY A 24 -2.71 -5.44 -0.63
C GLY A 24 -3.64 -5.44 -1.83
N TYR A 25 -4.83 -5.99 -1.63
CA TYR A 25 -5.85 -6.04 -2.67
C TYR A 25 -6.92 -5.01 -2.37
N TYR A 26 -7.12 -4.06 -3.27
CA TYR A 26 -8.18 -3.07 -3.18
C TYR A 26 -9.38 -3.48 -4.03
N ASP A 27 -10.51 -3.69 -3.39
CA ASP A 27 -11.75 -4.03 -4.07
C ASP A 27 -12.60 -2.77 -4.22
N HIS A 28 -12.45 -2.10 -5.36
CA HIS A 28 -13.21 -0.88 -5.64
C HIS A 28 -14.69 -1.23 -5.87
N LYS A 29 -15.57 -0.75 -4.97
CA LYS A 29 -17.04 -0.95 -5.03
C LYS A 29 -17.50 -2.41 -5.11
N ASN A 30 -16.69 -3.36 -4.61
CA ASN A 30 -16.98 -4.80 -4.71
C ASN A 30 -17.18 -5.28 -6.17
N GLN A 31 -16.54 -4.58 -7.12
CA GLN A 31 -16.67 -4.84 -8.56
C GLN A 31 -15.64 -5.85 -9.08
N TYR A 32 -14.56 -6.05 -8.33
CA TYR A 32 -13.45 -6.89 -8.73
C TYR A 32 -13.38 -8.05 -7.75
N ASN A 33 -13.82 -9.23 -8.18
CA ASN A 33 -14.03 -10.44 -7.37
C ASN A 33 -12.72 -10.98 -6.74
N GLY A 34 -12.15 -10.23 -5.80
CA GLY A 34 -10.79 -10.44 -5.25
C GLY A 34 -9.99 -9.15 -5.01
N GLY A 35 -10.34 -8.04 -5.66
CA GLY A 35 -9.60 -6.76 -5.64
C GLY A 35 -8.38 -6.75 -6.57
N GLU A 36 -7.84 -5.56 -6.84
CA GLU A 36 -6.62 -5.37 -7.61
C GLU A 36 -5.43 -5.10 -6.68
N LYS A 37 -4.23 -5.53 -7.07
CA LYS A 37 -3.01 -5.26 -6.31
C LYS A 37 -2.73 -3.76 -6.33
N GLU A 38 -2.85 -3.13 -5.17
CA GLU A 38 -2.69 -1.68 -5.05
C GLU A 38 -1.69 -1.27 -3.99
N LEU A 39 -1.15 -0.05 -4.16
CA LEU A 39 -0.42 0.66 -3.11
C LEU A 39 -1.36 1.66 -2.46
N GLY A 40 -1.46 1.61 -1.13
CA GLY A 40 -2.32 2.45 -0.34
C GLY A 40 -1.53 3.31 0.63
N VAL A 41 -2.15 4.38 1.10
CA VAL A 41 -1.63 5.19 2.20
C VAL A 41 -2.69 5.39 3.27
N HIS A 42 -2.32 5.15 4.51
CA HIS A 42 -3.12 5.51 5.67
C HIS A 42 -2.28 6.22 6.73
N TRP A 43 -2.98 6.79 7.70
CA TRP A 43 -2.41 7.45 8.88
C TRP A 43 -3.14 6.93 10.09
N GLY A 44 -2.46 6.69 11.22
CA GLY A 44 -3.03 6.23 12.50
C GLY A 44 -4.54 5.93 12.51
N ASN A 45 -5.37 6.93 12.87
CA ASN A 45 -6.82 6.83 12.98
C ASN A 45 -7.57 6.99 11.64
N TYR A 46 -7.05 6.45 10.55
CA TYR A 46 -7.62 6.63 9.22
C TYR A 46 -9.09 6.20 9.18
N PRO A 47 -9.98 6.94 8.50
CA PRO A 47 -11.40 6.60 8.46
C PRO A 47 -11.60 5.15 7.98
N GLN A 48 -12.30 4.39 8.83
CA GLN A 48 -12.73 3.04 8.53
C GLN A 48 -14.19 3.08 8.09
N SER A 49 -14.50 2.52 6.92
CA SER A 49 -15.89 2.32 6.53
C SER A 49 -16.35 0.99 7.13
N ARG A 50 -17.31 1.05 8.07
CA ARG A 50 -17.81 -0.14 8.79
C ARG A 50 -16.71 -0.98 9.46
N GLY A 51 -15.65 -0.33 9.96
CA GLY A 51 -14.51 -1.00 10.59
C GLY A 51 -13.45 -1.56 9.63
N ILE A 52 -13.60 -1.32 8.31
CA ILE A 52 -12.64 -1.75 7.30
C ILE A 52 -11.87 -0.53 6.77
N LEU A 53 -10.55 -0.66 6.68
CA LEU A 53 -9.65 0.38 6.19
C LEU A 53 -10.06 0.79 4.76
N SER A 54 -10.30 2.09 4.55
CA SER A 54 -10.57 2.69 3.23
C SER A 54 -9.52 3.77 2.86
N PRO A 55 -8.22 3.45 2.85
CA PRO A 55 -7.16 4.33 2.40
C PRO A 55 -7.22 4.68 0.92
N CYS A 56 -6.56 5.79 0.61
CA CYS A 56 -6.34 6.29 -0.74
C CYS A 56 -5.45 5.31 -1.52
N VAL A 57 -5.86 4.96 -2.74
CA VAL A 57 -5.07 4.17 -3.69
C VAL A 57 -4.15 5.09 -4.47
N ILE A 58 -2.89 4.68 -4.62
CA ILE A 58 -1.87 5.39 -5.38
C ILE A 58 -1.79 4.78 -6.79
N PRO A 59 -2.01 5.58 -7.86
CA PRO A 59 -1.96 5.09 -9.24
C PRO A 59 -0.64 4.40 -9.60
N ALA A 60 -0.70 3.40 -10.49
CA ALA A 60 0.43 2.52 -10.83
C ALA A 60 1.74 3.26 -11.16
N THR A 61 1.70 4.32 -11.97
CA THR A 61 2.92 5.10 -12.32
C THR A 61 3.52 5.80 -11.10
N THR A 62 2.67 6.42 -10.29
CA THR A 62 3.08 7.11 -9.06
C THR A 62 3.59 6.12 -8.02
N ARG A 63 2.92 4.97 -7.87
CA ARG A 63 3.36 3.85 -7.03
C ARG A 63 4.78 3.43 -7.39
N SER A 64 5.06 3.16 -8.66
CA SER A 64 6.39 2.72 -9.10
C SER A 64 7.47 3.77 -8.82
N ALA A 65 7.16 5.05 -9.03
CA ALA A 65 8.08 6.15 -8.73
C ALA A 65 8.37 6.25 -7.22
N ILE A 66 7.33 6.16 -6.38
CA ILE A 66 7.46 6.21 -4.92
C ILE A 66 8.33 5.04 -4.42
N LEU A 67 7.98 3.80 -4.79
CA LEU A 67 8.73 2.62 -4.33
C LEU A 67 10.20 2.66 -4.76
N SER A 68 10.47 3.12 -5.99
CA SER A 68 11.85 3.25 -6.48
C SER A 68 12.63 4.31 -5.71
N GLY A 69 12.01 5.47 -5.44
CA GLY A 69 12.63 6.55 -4.66
C GLY A 69 12.92 6.12 -3.21
N LEU A 70 11.95 5.46 -2.57
CA LEU A 70 12.11 4.93 -1.22
C LEU A 70 13.18 3.85 -1.13
N LEU A 71 13.25 2.94 -2.13
CA LEU A 71 14.29 1.93 -2.19
C LEU A 71 15.68 2.57 -2.33
N HIS A 72 15.83 3.52 -3.25
CA HIS A 72 17.08 4.26 -3.43
C HIS A 72 17.51 4.95 -2.13
N GLN A 73 16.58 5.62 -1.44
CA GLN A 73 16.86 6.25 -0.15
C GLN A 73 17.32 5.22 0.89
N ALA A 74 16.59 4.11 1.04
CA ALA A 74 16.91 3.07 2.02
C ALA A 74 18.29 2.44 1.77
N VAL A 75 18.65 2.21 0.50
CA VAL A 75 19.99 1.74 0.13
C VAL A 75 21.05 2.79 0.47
N ALA A 76 20.81 4.06 0.12
CA ALA A 76 21.75 5.15 0.39
C ALA A 76 22.02 5.36 1.88
N THR A 77 21.02 5.11 2.74
CA THR A 77 21.15 5.22 4.20
C THR A 77 21.56 3.91 4.89
N GLY A 78 21.70 2.80 4.16
CA GLY A 78 22.04 1.50 4.72
C GLY A 78 20.94 0.85 5.58
N ASP A 79 19.67 1.24 5.39
CA ASP A 79 18.53 0.72 6.15
C ASP A 79 18.07 -0.62 5.56
N SER A 80 18.69 -1.72 5.99
CA SER A 80 18.44 -3.07 5.49
C SER A 80 17.01 -3.56 5.70
N GLN A 81 16.33 -3.09 6.76
CA GLN A 81 14.94 -3.43 7.02
C GLN A 81 14.02 -2.78 5.98
N LYS A 82 14.18 -1.48 5.72
CA LYS A 82 13.41 -0.78 4.68
C LYS A 82 13.71 -1.34 3.29
N VAL A 83 14.98 -1.66 2.99
CA VAL A 83 15.35 -2.31 1.72
C VAL A 83 14.59 -3.62 1.52
N SER A 84 14.55 -4.50 2.54
CA SER A 84 13.84 -5.78 2.44
C SER A 84 12.33 -5.57 2.28
N SER A 85 11.74 -4.68 3.07
CA SER A 85 10.30 -4.40 3.03
C SER A 85 9.85 -3.82 1.69
N ILE A 86 10.57 -2.82 1.17
CA ILE A 86 10.24 -2.16 -0.10
C ILE A 86 10.49 -3.10 -1.29
N THR A 87 11.56 -3.91 -1.24
CA THR A 87 11.81 -4.92 -2.28
C THR A 87 10.66 -5.91 -2.38
N LYS A 88 10.17 -6.44 -1.24
CA LYS A 88 8.99 -7.32 -1.21
C LYS A 88 7.74 -6.64 -1.77
N ALA A 89 7.57 -5.34 -1.50
CA ALA A 89 6.47 -4.57 -2.07
C ALA A 89 6.55 -4.46 -3.60
N ILE A 90 7.75 -4.25 -4.15
CA ILE A 90 7.96 -4.23 -5.60
C ILE A 90 7.69 -5.62 -6.21
N GLU A 91 8.17 -6.69 -5.59
CA GLU A 91 7.92 -8.08 -6.00
C GLU A 91 6.42 -8.42 -6.00
N PHE A 92 5.67 -7.92 -5.01
CA PHE A 92 4.22 -8.10 -4.93
C PHE A 92 3.51 -7.60 -6.20
N PHE A 93 3.96 -6.50 -6.81
CA PHE A 93 3.35 -5.96 -8.05
C PHE A 93 3.85 -6.61 -9.34
N ASN A 94 4.92 -7.41 -9.27
CA ASN A 94 5.53 -8.07 -10.44
C ASN A 94 5.17 -9.56 -10.57
N THR A 95 4.40 -10.09 -9.60
CA THR A 95 3.86 -11.46 -9.58
C THR A 95 2.42 -11.50 -10.04
#